data_AF-A0A1G9RMI7-F1
#
_entry.id   AF-A0A1G9RMI7-F1
#
_cell.length_a   1.000
_cell.length_b   1.000
_cell.length_c   1.000
_cell.angle_alpha   90.00
_cell.angle_beta   90.00
_cell.angle_gamma   90.00
#
_symmetry.space_group_name_H-M   'P 1'
#
loop_
_entity.id
_entity.type
_entity.pdbx_description
1 polymer ?
#
loop_
_entity_poly.entity_id
_entity_poly.type
_entity_poly.pdbx_seq_one_letter_code
_entity_poly.pdbx_strand_id
1 'polypeptide(L)'
;MSLSAIIIMLVAITMIWGIATLALIHTMRQESRKLELLQVQGGFEPFSPTAQQDIEGWLARHPSGESAHEMRELLEFQHRSLRDNPRRFYHWPNPDIASKN
;
A
#
# COMPACT_ATOMS: atom_id res chain seq x y z
N MET A 1 32.31 26.87 34.59
CA MET A 1 31.94 25.90 33.54
C MET A 1 32.83 26.14 32.34
N SER A 2 33.47 25.11 31.77
CA SER A 2 34.33 25.26 30.58
C SER A 2 33.49 25.66 29.37
N LEU A 3 33.94 26.65 28.59
CA LEU A 3 33.28 27.09 27.36
C LEU A 3 33.05 25.91 26.39
N SER A 4 34.02 25.00 26.31
CA SER A 4 33.92 23.79 25.51
C SER A 4 32.77 22.88 25.94
N ALA A 5 32.51 22.78 27.25
CA ALA A 5 31.41 21.96 27.77
C ALA A 5 30.04 22.53 27.38
N ILE A 6 29.90 23.86 27.38
CA ILE A 6 28.67 24.55 26.95
C ILE A 6 28.40 24.31 25.46
N ILE A 7 29.45 24.41 24.64
CA ILE A 7 29.35 24.17 23.19
C ILE A 7 28.90 22.73 22.91
N ILE A 8 29.55 21.75 23.54
CA ILE A 8 29.22 20.33 23.36
C ILE A 8 27.78 20.05 23.80
N MET A 9 27.36 20.62 24.93
CA MET A 9 26.00 20.46 25.45
C MET A 9 24.95 21.01 24.45
N LEU A 10 25.16 22.20 23.90
CA LEU A 10 24.24 22.80 22.92
C LEU A 10 24.17 21.98 21.62
N VAL A 11 25.31 21.48 21.14
CA VAL A 11 25.35 20.62 19.95
C VAL A 11 24.60 19.32 20.19
N ALA A 12 24.80 18.68 21.35
CA ALA A 12 24.11 17.44 21.70
C ALA A 12 22.59 17.63 21.77
N ILE A 13 22.12 18.69 22.43
CA ILE A 13 20.70 19.05 22.49
C ILE A 13 20.16 19.24 21.07
N THR A 14 20.85 20.03 20.24
CA THR A 14 20.39 20.33 18.88
C THR A 14 20.37 19.09 18.00
N MET A 15 21.35 18.19 18.12
CA MET A 15 21.35 16.93 17.36
C MET A 15 20.15 16.06 17.71
N ILE A 16 19.85 15.89 18.99
CA ILE A 16 18.74 15.04 19.43
C ILE A 16 17.41 15.56 18.86
N TRP A 17 17.15 16.85 19.04
CA TRP A 17 15.92 17.47 18.54
C TRP A 17 15.89 17.52 17.02
N GLY A 18 17.01 17.89 16.38
CA GLY A 18 17.10 18.00 14.93
C GLY A 18 16.86 16.67 14.21
N ILE A 19 17.50 15.60 14.68
CA ILE A 19 17.34 14.26 14.11
C ILE A 19 15.91 13.75 14.33
N ALA A 20 15.35 13.94 15.54
CA ALA A 20 13.98 13.54 15.85
C ALA A 20 12.96 14.26 14.95
N THR A 21 13.08 15.58 14.80
CA THR A 21 12.20 16.37 13.93
C THR A 21 12.36 15.98 12.46
N LEU A 22 13.60 15.77 11.99
CA LEU A 22 13.85 15.35 10.61
C LEU A 22 13.24 13.98 10.32
N ALA A 23 13.42 13.02 11.22
CA ALA A 23 12.84 11.68 11.10
C ALA A 23 11.30 11.76 11.06
N LEU A 24 10.69 12.56 11.95
CA LEU A 24 9.25 12.75 11.98
C LEU A 24 8.72 13.35 10.68
N ILE A 25 9.35 14.42 10.18
CA ILE A 25 8.95 15.04 8.91
C ILE A 25 9.10 14.05 7.74
N HIS A 26 10.17 13.25 7.75
CA HIS A 26 10.41 12.26 6.70
C HIS A 26 9.34 11.16 6.72
N THR A 27 9.04 10.60 7.89
CA THR A 27 7.98 9.60 8.07
C THR A 27 6.62 10.16 7.65
N MET A 28 6.23 11.33 8.17
CA MET A 28 4.97 11.96 7.82
C MET A 28 4.85 12.21 6.31
N ARG A 29 5.93 12.62 5.63
CA ARG A 29 5.93 12.82 4.17
C ARG A 29 5.83 11.51 3.38
N GLN A 30 6.41 10.42 3.89
CA GLN A 30 6.25 9.10 3.27
C GLN A 30 4.82 8.58 3.42
N GLU A 31 4.21 8.79 4.58
CA GLU A 31 2.82 8.43 4.84
C GLU A 31 1.83 9.30 4.05
N SER A 32 2.08 10.60 3.93
CA SER A 32 1.27 11.52 3.13
C SER A 32 1.10 11.04 1.69
N ARG A 33 2.17 10.50 1.09
CA ARG A 33 2.15 9.98 -0.28
C ARG A 33 1.34 8.69 -0.41
N LYS A 34 1.32 7.86 0.65
CA LYS A 34 0.46 6.67 0.70
C LYS A 34 -1.01 7.06 0.91
N LEU A 35 -1.27 8.04 1.76
CA LEU A 35 -2.62 8.56 2.01
C LEU A 35 -3.20 9.25 0.77
N GLU A 36 -2.39 9.99 0.02
CA GLU A 36 -2.80 10.59 -1.25
C GLU A 36 -3.18 9.52 -2.30
N LEU A 37 -2.43 8.40 -2.34
CA LEU A 37 -2.76 7.26 -3.19
C LEU A 37 -4.05 6.54 -2.74
N LEU A 38 -4.25 6.34 -1.43
CA LEU A 38 -5.47 5.76 -0.87
C LEU A 38 -6.70 6.65 -1.12
N GLN A 39 -6.53 7.97 -1.09
CA GLN A 39 -7.59 8.95 -1.35
C GLN A 39 -7.97 8.98 -2.83
N VAL A 40 -7.00 8.83 -3.73
CA VAL A 40 -7.25 8.74 -5.18
C VAL A 40 -7.83 7.38 -5.59
N GLN A 41 -7.49 6.30 -4.89
CA GLN A 41 -7.97 4.93 -5.17
C GLN A 41 -9.28 4.56 -4.45
N GLY A 42 -9.96 5.52 -3.82
CA GLY A 42 -11.29 5.29 -3.22
C GLY A 42 -11.30 4.24 -2.10
N GLY A 43 -10.17 4.03 -1.42
CA GLY A 43 -10.07 3.08 -0.30
C GLY A 43 -9.98 1.60 -0.69
N PHE A 44 -9.85 1.27 -1.98
CA PHE A 44 -9.56 -0.10 -2.40
C PHE A 44 -8.16 -0.20 -3.00
N GLU A 45 -7.25 -0.80 -2.24
CA GLU A 45 -5.92 -1.16 -2.74
C GLU A 45 -6.03 -2.49 -3.48
N PRO A 46 -5.95 -2.51 -4.83
CA PRO A 46 -6.11 -3.75 -5.57
C PRO A 46 -4.96 -4.68 -5.17
N PHE A 47 -5.29 -5.93 -4.85
CA PHE A 47 -4.28 -6.91 -4.43
C PHE A 47 -3.28 -7.21 -5.56
N SER A 48 -2.23 -7.99 -5.31
CA SER A 48 -1.32 -8.40 -6.39
C SER A 48 -1.93 -9.48 -7.29
N PRO A 49 -1.45 -9.67 -8.53
CA PRO A 49 -1.89 -10.78 -9.40
C PRO A 49 -1.72 -12.16 -8.75
N THR A 50 -0.67 -12.34 -7.95
CA THR A 50 -0.43 -13.59 -7.20
C THR A 50 -1.52 -13.83 -6.16
N ALA A 51 -1.95 -12.79 -5.43
CA ALA A 51 -3.03 -12.91 -4.46
C ALA A 51 -4.37 -13.27 -5.13
N GLN A 52 -4.64 -12.75 -6.33
CA GLN A 52 -5.80 -13.17 -7.11
C GLN A 52 -5.74 -14.66 -7.48
N GLN A 53 -4.60 -15.15 -7.96
CA GLN A 53 -4.40 -16.57 -8.29
C GLN A 53 -4.59 -17.47 -7.08
N ASP A 54 -4.14 -17.04 -5.90
CA ASP A 54 -4.32 -17.78 -4.66
C ASP A 54 -5.80 -17.90 -4.27
N ILE A 55 -6.58 -16.81 -4.42
CA ILE A 55 -8.03 -16.82 -4.16
C ILE A 55 -8.76 -17.72 -5.17
N GLU A 56 -8.42 -17.64 -6.46
CA GLU A 56 -8.98 -18.50 -7.51
C GLU A 56 -8.66 -19.98 -7.25
N GLY A 57 -7.41 -20.30 -6.87
CA GLY A 57 -6.99 -21.65 -6.51
C GLY A 57 -7.62 -22.16 -5.21
N TRP A 58 -7.95 -21.27 -4.28
CA TRP A 58 -8.70 -21.60 -3.08
C TRP A 58 -10.18 -21.88 -3.40
N LEU A 59 -10.82 -21.04 -4.22
CA LEU A 59 -12.20 -21.20 -4.70
C LEU A 59 -12.39 -22.48 -5.52
N ALA A 60 -11.39 -22.86 -6.32
CA ALA A 60 -11.41 -24.12 -7.06
C ALA A 60 -11.50 -25.36 -6.12
N ARG A 61 -10.94 -25.26 -4.91
CA ARG A 61 -10.99 -26.32 -3.89
C ARG A 61 -12.20 -26.21 -2.97
N HIS A 62 -12.76 -25.00 -2.80
CA HIS A 62 -13.92 -24.71 -1.95
C HIS A 62 -14.96 -23.90 -2.74
N PRO A 63 -15.75 -24.55 -3.61
CA PRO A 63 -16.62 -23.84 -4.56
C PRO A 63 -17.90 -23.27 -3.91
N SER A 64 -18.30 -23.80 -2.75
CA SER A 64 -19.56 -23.47 -2.07
C SER A 64 -19.36 -23.12 -0.60
N GLY A 65 -20.33 -22.43 -0.03
CA GLY A 65 -20.29 -21.90 1.34
C GLY A 65 -20.23 -20.37 1.36
N GLU A 66 -20.49 -19.80 2.54
CA GLU A 66 -20.50 -18.35 2.78
C GLU A 66 -19.13 -17.73 2.44
N SER A 67 -18.04 -18.33 2.89
CA SER A 67 -16.69 -17.88 2.56
C SER A 67 -16.38 -17.94 1.06
N ALA A 68 -16.93 -18.91 0.32
CA ALA A 68 -16.76 -18.98 -1.13
C ALA A 68 -17.56 -17.88 -1.85
N HIS A 69 -18.67 -17.43 -1.27
CA HIS A 69 -19.43 -16.29 -1.78
C HIS A 69 -18.68 -14.98 -1.55
N GLU A 70 -18.20 -14.75 -0.33
CA GLU A 70 -17.40 -13.56 0.01
C GLU A 70 -16.16 -13.42 -0.88
N MET A 71 -15.43 -14.52 -1.10
CA MET A 71 -14.23 -14.49 -1.95
C MET A 71 -14.57 -14.21 -3.42
N ARG A 72 -15.74 -14.64 -3.91
CA ARG A 72 -16.21 -14.27 -5.26
C ARG A 72 -16.56 -12.80 -5.36
N GLU A 73 -17.26 -12.25 -4.37
CA GLU A 73 -17.56 -10.81 -4.33
C GLU A 73 -16.28 -9.96 -4.30
N LEU A 74 -15.27 -10.42 -3.55
CA LEU A 74 -13.96 -9.77 -3.47
C LEU A 74 -13.24 -9.76 -4.83
N LEU A 75 -13.27 -10.87 -5.57
CA LEU A 75 -12.72 -10.94 -6.93
C LEU A 75 -13.48 -10.02 -7.90
N GLU A 76 -14.80 -9.96 -7.82
CA GLU A 76 -15.59 -9.04 -8.64
C GLU A 76 -15.26 -7.58 -8.35
N PHE A 77 -15.07 -7.23 -7.07
CA PHE A 77 -14.68 -5.89 -6.67
C PHE A 77 -13.26 -5.52 -7.15
N GLN A 78 -12.33 -6.47 -7.12
CA GLN A 78 -11.01 -6.34 -7.73
C GLN A 78 -11.10 -6.04 -9.24
N HIS A 79 -11.89 -6.82 -9.97
CA HIS A 79 -12.09 -6.64 -11.42
C HIS A 79 -12.77 -5.32 -11.79
N ARG A 80 -13.68 -4.81 -10.95
CA ARG A 80 -14.27 -3.47 -11.12
C ARG A 80 -13.21 -2.39 -10.90
N SER A 81 -12.48 -2.47 -9.79
CA SER A 81 -11.47 -1.47 -9.44
C SER A 81 -10.33 -1.38 -10.45
N LEU A 82 -9.88 -2.50 -11.03
CA LEU A 82 -8.88 -2.53 -12.09
C LEU A 82 -9.37 -1.97 -13.44
N ARG A 83 -10.69 -1.99 -13.69
CA ARG A 83 -11.31 -1.36 -14.86
C ARG A 83 -11.42 0.15 -14.69
N ASP A 84 -11.82 0.59 -13.51
CA ASP A 84 -12.09 2.01 -13.23
C ASP A 84 -10.80 2.82 -13.01
N ASN A 85 -9.69 2.16 -12.65
CA ASN A 85 -8.41 2.82 -12.35
C ASN A 85 -7.32 2.45 -13.37
N PRO A 86 -7.00 3.33 -14.35
CA PRO A 86 -5.97 3.07 -15.35
C PRO A 86 -4.54 3.14 -14.78
N ARG A 87 -4.34 3.79 -13.62
CA ARG A 87 -3.06 3.79 -12.91
C ARG A 87 -3.00 2.61 -11.94
N ARG A 88 -2.20 1.59 -12.30
CA ARG A 88 -2.05 0.36 -11.51
C ARG A 88 -0.77 0.41 -10.68
N PHE A 89 -0.88 0.06 -9.40
CA PHE A 89 0.30 -0.05 -8.52
C PHE A 89 1.12 -1.31 -8.85
N TYR A 90 0.43 -2.43 -9.12
CA TYR A 90 1.04 -3.69 -9.56
C TYR A 90 1.07 -3.82 -11.08
N HIS A 91 2.06 -4.54 -11.59
CA HIS A 91 2.10 -4.94 -12.99
C HIS A 91 1.08 -6.05 -13.23
N TRP A 92 -0.12 -5.67 -13.67
CA TRP A 92 -1.17 -6.60 -14.07
C TRP A 92 -0.92 -7.08 -15.50
N PRO A 93 -0.93 -8.40 -15.76
CA PRO A 93 -0.97 -8.92 -17.13
C PRO A 93 -2.16 -8.29 -17.84
N ASN A 94 -1.95 -7.74 -19.02
CA ASN A 94 -2.97 -6.95 -19.71
C ASN A 94 -4.24 -7.82 -19.93
N PRO A 95 -5.45 -7.39 -19.54
CA PRO A 95 -6.66 -8.19 -19.75
C PRO A 95 -7.03 -8.40 -21.23
N ASP A 96 -6.45 -7.64 -22.16
CA ASP A 96 -6.73 -7.72 -23.60
C ASP A 96 -6.32 -9.06 -24.25
N ILE A 97 -5.55 -9.91 -23.56
CA ILE A 97 -5.11 -11.22 -24.07
C ILE A 97 -6.02 -12.40 -23.68
N ALA A 98 -7.05 -12.20 -22.84
CA ALA A 98 -7.95 -13.30 -22.44
C ALA A 98 -9.28 -13.35 -23.22
N SER A 99 -9.54 -12.41 -24.15
CA SER A 99 -10.76 -12.37 -24.98
C SER A 99 -10.60 -13.04 -26.36
N LYS A 100 -9.50 -13.75 -26.62
CA LYS A 100 -9.26 -14.36 -27.93
C LYS A 100 -8.69 -15.78 -27.81
N ASN A 101 -9.53 -16.71 -27.36
CA ASN A 101 -9.61 -18.06 -27.94
C ASN A 101 -10.92 -18.74 -27.55
#